data_AF-A0A418W7Q9-F1
#
_entry.id   AF-A0A418W7Q9-F1
#
_cell.length_a   1.000
_cell.length_b   1.000
_cell.length_c   1.000
_cell.angle_alpha   90.00
_cell.angle_beta   90.00
_cell.angle_gamma   90.00
#
_symmetry.space_group_name_H-M   'P 1'
#
loop_
_entity.id
_entity.type
_entity.pdbx_description
1 polymer ?
#
loop_
_entity_poly.entity_id
_entity_poly.type
_entity_poly.pdbx_seq_one_letter_code
_entity_poly.pdbx_strand_id
1 'polypeptide(L)'
;MVQPFAVNAEILERARLLNDATVTLYDWMADDVRDGRNLIATNRDGTELWRAKPVVFNDPRQQDCFTAIRWDGVSLTAFTWSGYKVSVDPDDGNITVLAFTK
;
A
#
# COMPACT_ATOMS: atom_id res chain seq x y z
N MET A 1 -20.15 17.92 2.48
CA MET A 1 -20.18 16.44 2.37
C MET A 1 -18.91 16.06 1.64
N VAL A 2 -17.90 15.53 2.34
CA VAL A 2 -16.64 15.09 1.71
C VAL A 2 -16.97 13.78 1.01
N GLN A 3 -16.81 13.72 -0.31
CA GLN A 3 -16.95 12.45 -1.04
C GLN A 3 -15.94 11.46 -0.47
N PRO A 4 -16.32 10.20 -0.18
CA PRO A 4 -15.33 9.17 0.08
C PRO A 4 -14.41 9.10 -1.14
N PHE A 5 -13.09 9.11 -0.91
CA PHE A 5 -12.08 9.00 -1.97
C PHE A 5 -12.21 7.60 -2.58
N ALA A 6 -13.09 7.46 -3.57
CA ALA A 6 -13.22 6.25 -4.34
C ALA A 6 -12.04 6.22 -5.33
N VAL A 7 -11.02 5.44 -5.00
CA VAL A 7 -9.95 5.11 -5.94
C VAL A 7 -10.57 4.29 -7.07
N ASN A 8 -10.54 4.82 -8.28
CA ASN A 8 -11.07 4.16 -9.47
C ASN A 8 -10.01 3.24 -10.09
N ALA A 9 -9.72 2.16 -9.37
CA ALA A 9 -8.72 1.16 -9.74
C ALA A 9 -9.19 -0.25 -9.37
N GLU A 10 -8.69 -1.26 -10.07
CA GLU A 10 -8.89 -2.65 -9.69
C GLU A 10 -8.28 -2.93 -8.31
N ILE A 11 -8.99 -3.69 -7.48
CA ILE A 11 -8.49 -4.14 -6.18
C ILE A 11 -7.82 -5.49 -6.40
N LEU A 12 -6.51 -5.56 -6.12
CA LEU A 12 -5.74 -6.80 -6.20
C LEU A 12 -5.87 -7.59 -4.89
N GLU A 13 -5.65 -6.92 -3.76
CA GLU A 13 -5.64 -7.55 -2.44
C GLU A 13 -6.19 -6.62 -1.37
N ARG A 14 -6.65 -7.19 -0.24
CA ARG A 14 -7.15 -6.44 0.90
C ARG A 14 -6.89 -7.16 2.22
N ALA A 15 -6.53 -6.41 3.25
CA ALA A 15 -6.40 -6.89 4.62
C ALA A 15 -7.12 -5.95 5.60
N ARG A 16 -7.73 -6.51 6.63
CA ARG A 16 -8.27 -5.74 7.76
C ARG A 16 -7.33 -5.85 8.94
N LEU A 17 -6.84 -4.70 9.40
CA LEU A 17 -5.91 -4.59 10.51
C LEU A 17 -6.64 -4.55 11.85
N LEU A 18 -5.89 -4.72 12.94
CA LEU A 18 -6.44 -4.69 14.31
C LEU A 18 -6.95 -3.30 14.71
N ASN A 19 -6.40 -2.22 14.14
CA ASN A 19 -6.83 -0.84 14.36
C ASN A 19 -8.08 -0.46 13.51
N ASP A 20 -8.81 -1.46 13.00
CA ASP A 20 -9.97 -1.30 12.11
C ASP A 20 -9.69 -0.65 10.75
N ALA A 21 -8.43 -0.37 10.42
CA ALA A 21 -8.06 0.06 9.08
C ALA A 21 -8.23 -1.08 8.07
N THR A 22 -8.71 -0.73 6.89
CA THR A 22 -8.72 -1.62 5.73
C THR A 22 -7.59 -1.20 4.80
N VAL A 23 -6.58 -2.05 4.69
CA VAL A 23 -5.49 -1.85 3.72
C VAL A 23 -5.89 -2.51 2.41
N THR A 24 -5.90 -1.74 1.33
CA THR A 24 -6.21 -2.20 -0.01
C THR A 24 -5.01 -1.98 -0.92
N LEU A 25 -4.63 -3.03 -1.64
CA LEU A 25 -3.67 -2.99 -2.73
C LEU A 25 -4.45 -2.84 -4.04
N TYR A 26 -4.20 -1.75 -4.76
CA TYR A 26 -4.81 -1.46 -6.05
C TYR A 26 -3.87 -1.79 -7.21
N ASP A 27 -4.42 -2.01 -8.40
CA ASP A 27 -3.62 -2.05 -9.62
C ASP A 27 -2.98 -0.68 -9.86
N TRP A 28 -1.64 -0.67 -9.94
CA TRP A 28 -0.84 0.53 -10.13
C TRP A 28 -1.04 1.18 -11.51
N MET A 29 -1.61 0.48 -12.48
CA MET A 29 -1.88 0.99 -13.82
C MET A 29 -3.01 2.03 -13.86
N ALA A 30 -3.81 2.15 -12.79
CA ALA A 30 -4.85 3.16 -12.70
C ALA A 30 -4.28 4.55 -12.39
N ASP A 31 -4.83 5.59 -13.03
CA ASP A 31 -4.30 6.96 -12.94
C ASP A 31 -4.25 7.49 -11.49
N ASP A 32 -5.19 7.10 -10.63
CA ASP A 32 -5.29 7.50 -9.21
C ASP A 32 -4.12 7.02 -8.32
N VAL A 33 -3.36 6.03 -8.80
CA VAL A 33 -2.26 5.39 -8.05
C VAL A 33 -0.98 5.24 -8.87
N ARG A 34 -0.96 5.85 -10.07
CA ARG A 34 0.11 5.69 -11.07
C ARG A 34 1.45 6.30 -10.63
N ASP A 35 1.46 7.04 -9.53
CA ASP A 35 2.67 7.49 -8.84
C ASP A 35 3.36 6.37 -8.01
N GLY A 36 2.86 5.14 -8.10
CA GLY A 36 3.43 3.96 -7.43
C GLY A 36 2.90 3.73 -6.02
N ARG A 37 2.08 4.65 -5.50
CA ARG A 37 1.53 4.57 -4.15
C ARG A 37 0.16 3.88 -4.14
N ASN A 38 0.16 2.61 -4.55
CA ASN A 38 -1.03 1.78 -4.74
C ASN A 38 -1.44 0.95 -3.52
N LEU A 39 -0.78 1.13 -2.37
CA LEU A 39 -1.14 0.51 -1.09
C LEU A 39 -1.71 1.56 -0.14
N ILE A 40 -3.01 1.48 0.14
CA ILE A 40 -3.77 2.54 0.82
C ILE A 40 -4.54 1.95 1.99
N ALA A 41 -4.47 2.59 3.15
CA ALA A 41 -5.34 2.30 4.27
C ALA A 41 -6.53 3.26 4.31
N THR A 42 -7.71 2.71 4.56
CA THR A 42 -8.91 3.49 4.82
C THR A 42 -9.54 3.13 6.15
N ASN A 43 -10.23 4.09 6.76
CA ASN A 43 -11.09 3.81 7.92
C ASN A 43 -12.40 3.12 7.48
N ARG A 44 -13.27 2.80 8.45
CA ARG A 44 -14.57 2.15 8.19
C ARG A 44 -15.51 2.94 7.26
N ASP A 45 -15.34 4.25 7.19
CA ASP A 45 -16.12 5.14 6.33
C ASP A 45 -15.50 5.30 4.94
N GLY A 46 -14.39 4.63 4.66
CA GLY A 46 -13.67 4.73 3.38
C GLY A 46 -12.79 5.98 3.25
N THR A 47 -12.54 6.71 4.34
CA THR A 47 -11.61 7.84 4.34
C THR A 47 -10.17 7.33 4.38
N GLU A 48 -9.31 7.85 3.49
CA GLU A 48 -7.88 7.53 3.48
C GLU A 48 -7.23 7.94 4.81
N LEU A 49 -6.58 6.97 5.46
CA LEU A 49 -5.75 7.18 6.66
C LEU A 49 -4.31 7.46 6.26
N TRP A 50 -3.78 6.62 5.37
CA TRP A 50 -2.43 6.74 4.84
C TRP A 50 -2.30 6.02 3.52
N ARG A 51 -1.21 6.33 2.82
CA ARG A 51 -0.82 5.71 1.57
C ARG A 51 0.69 5.48 1.56
N ALA A 52 1.08 4.22 1.47
CA ALA A 52 2.47 3.83 1.63
C ALA A 52 3.32 4.25 0.42
N LYS A 53 4.58 4.60 0.68
CA LYS A 53 5.58 4.87 -0.36
C LYS A 53 6.42 3.61 -0.55
N PRO A 54 6.55 3.08 -1.77
CA PRO A 54 7.44 1.95 -2.04
C PRO A 54 8.91 2.35 -1.84
N VAL A 55 9.81 1.36 -1.78
CA VAL A 55 11.23 1.56 -1.41
C VAL A 55 11.91 2.56 -2.34
N VAL A 56 11.66 2.46 -3.64
CA VAL A 56 12.31 3.29 -4.66
C VAL A 56 11.41 4.47 -5.09
N PHE A 57 10.60 5.02 -4.18
CA PHE A 57 9.66 6.11 -4.49
C PHE A 57 10.34 7.45 -4.82
N ASN A 58 11.45 7.78 -4.16
CA ASN A 58 12.10 9.09 -4.29
C ASN A 58 13.23 9.12 -5.35
N ASP A 59 13.49 8.03 -6.07
CA ASP A 59 14.48 8.03 -7.15
C ASP A 59 13.80 8.38 -8.49
N PRO A 60 14.05 9.57 -9.06
CA PRO A 60 13.40 9.98 -10.31
C PRO A 60 13.78 9.13 -11.53
N ARG A 61 14.76 8.23 -11.39
CA ARG A 61 15.22 7.35 -12.47
C ARG A 61 14.50 6.00 -12.49
N GLN A 62 13.71 5.70 -11.48
CA GLN A 62 13.09 4.38 -11.29
C GLN A 62 11.62 4.55 -10.88
N GLN A 63 10.81 3.54 -11.20
CA GLN A 63 9.44 3.43 -10.71
C GLN A 63 9.38 2.20 -9.81
N ASP A 64 8.54 2.27 -8.78
CA ASP A 64 8.26 1.15 -7.91
C ASP A 64 6.80 1.22 -7.48
N CYS A 65 6.23 0.07 -7.13
CA CYS A 65 4.87 -0.08 -6.66
C CYS A 65 4.78 -1.34 -5.81
N PHE A 66 3.72 -1.48 -5.03
CA PHE A 66 3.46 -2.71 -4.29
C PHE A 66 2.81 -3.74 -5.21
N THR A 67 3.20 -5.00 -5.07
CA THR A 67 2.75 -6.11 -5.94
C THR A 67 2.00 -7.20 -5.20
N ALA A 68 2.18 -7.30 -3.88
CA ALA A 68 1.46 -8.23 -3.02
C ALA A 68 1.50 -7.76 -1.57
N ILE A 69 0.52 -8.17 -0.77
CA ILE A 69 0.52 -8.00 0.68
C ILE A 69 0.37 -9.33 1.41
N ARG A 70 0.79 -9.36 2.67
CA ARG A 70 0.53 -10.47 3.57
C ARG A 70 0.31 -9.95 4.97
N TRP A 71 -0.86 -10.28 5.50
CA TRP A 71 -1.27 -10.01 6.88
C TRP A 71 -1.37 -11.34 7.63
N ASP A 72 -0.67 -11.47 8.76
CA ASP A 72 -0.69 -12.67 9.60
C ASP A 72 -1.48 -12.49 10.92
N GLY A 73 -2.17 -11.36 11.06
CA GLY A 73 -2.88 -10.97 12.29
C GLY A 73 -2.06 -10.08 13.22
N VAL A 74 -0.74 -9.95 12.99
CA VAL A 74 0.17 -9.15 13.82
C VAL A 74 0.96 -8.17 12.97
N SER A 75 1.50 -8.62 11.84
CA SER A 75 2.40 -7.86 10.98
C SER A 75 1.88 -7.79 9.55
N LEU A 76 1.88 -6.58 8.98
CA LEU A 76 1.61 -6.34 7.59
C LEU A 76 2.94 -6.31 6.84
N THR A 77 3.13 -7.25 5.94
CA THR A 77 4.26 -7.25 5.01
C THR A 77 3.77 -6.98 3.60
N ALA A 78 4.61 -6.33 2.80
CA ALA A 78 4.33 -6.06 1.40
C ALA A 78 5.56 -6.35 0.54
N PHE A 79 5.33 -6.59 -0.74
CA PHE A 79 6.37 -6.81 -1.74
C PHE A 79 6.31 -5.70 -2.77
N THR A 80 7.47 -5.27 -3.26
CA THR A 80 7.55 -4.22 -4.29
C THR A 80 7.99 -4.78 -5.64
N TRP A 81 7.63 -4.08 -6.72
CA TRP A 81 8.06 -4.42 -8.07
C TRP A 81 9.58 -4.39 -8.22
N SER A 82 10.27 -3.51 -7.50
CA SER A 82 11.74 -3.49 -7.44
C SER A 82 12.36 -4.68 -6.70
N GLY A 83 11.56 -5.58 -6.10
CA GLY A 83 12.02 -6.83 -5.48
C GLY A 83 12.33 -6.73 -4.00
N TYR A 84 11.72 -5.78 -3.29
CA TYR A 84 11.88 -5.68 -1.84
C TYR A 84 10.71 -6.32 -1.11
N LYS A 85 11.02 -7.00 0.01
CA LYS A 85 10.06 -7.32 1.06
C LYS A 85 10.18 -6.29 2.16
N VAL A 86 9.05 -5.72 2.57
CA VAL A 86 8.98 -4.68 3.60
C VAL A 86 7.96 -5.04 4.68
N SER A 87 8.19 -4.57 5.90
CA SER A 87 7.15 -4.41 6.92
C SER A 87 6.49 -3.06 6.70
N VAL A 88 5.17 -2.98 6.87
CA VAL A 88 4.38 -1.75 6.79
C VAL A 88 3.81 -1.47 8.17
N ASP A 89 4.07 -0.28 8.70
CA ASP A 89 3.49 0.17 9.96
C ASP A 89 1.97 0.36 9.79
N PRO A 90 1.14 -0.26 10.65
CA PRO A 90 -0.31 -0.23 10.51
C PRO A 90 -0.93 1.16 10.77
N ASP A 91 -0.23 2.03 11.49
CA ASP A 91 -0.77 3.30 11.96
C ASP A 91 -0.43 4.46 11.00
N ASP A 92 0.73 4.44 10.37
CA ASP A 92 1.17 5.52 9.47
C ASP A 92 1.59 5.09 8.05
N GLY A 93 1.64 3.79 7.77
CA GLY A 93 1.99 3.25 6.46
C GLY A 93 3.49 3.37 6.11
N ASN A 94 4.34 3.76 7.07
CA ASN A 94 5.78 3.78 6.86
C ASN A 94 6.31 2.37 6.68
N ILE A 95 7.32 2.24 5.82
CA ILE A 95 7.90 0.95 5.49
C ILE A 95 9.28 0.76 6.11
N THR A 96 9.57 -0.47 6.53
CA THR A 96 10.91 -0.92 6.91
C THR A 96 11.32 -2.06 6.00
N VAL A 97 12.48 -1.94 5.34
CA VAL A 97 13.01 -3.00 4.47
C VAL A 97 13.42 -4.20 5.31
N LEU A 98 12.90 -5.38 4.96
CA LEU A 98 13.24 -6.64 5.61
C LEU A 98 14.25 -7.45 4.79
N ALA A 99 14.07 -7.50 3.46
CA ALA A 99 14.93 -8.25 2.56
C ALA A 99 14.81 -7.78 1.10
N PHE A 100 15.84 -8.04 0.30
CA PHE A 100 15.75 -8.09 -1.16
C PHE A 100 15.42 -9.54 -1.58
N THR A 101 14.48 -9.72 -2.51
CA THR A 101 13.86 -11.03 -2.81
C THR A 101 13.90 -11.40 -4.29
N LYS A 102 14.72 -10.74 -5.10
CA LYS A 102 14.95 -11.08 -6.51
C LYS A 102 16.34 -11.69 -6.73
#